data_AF-A0AAV0HNQ1-F1
#
_entry.id   AF-A0AAV0HNQ1-F1
#
_cell.length_a   1.000
_cell.length_b   1.000
_cell.length_c   1.000
_cell.angle_alpha   90.00
_cell.angle_beta   90.00
_cell.angle_gamma   90.00
#
_symmetry.space_group_name_H-M   'P 1'
#
loop_
_entity.id
_entity.type
_entity.pdbx_description
1 polymer ?
#
loop_
_entity_poly.entity_id
_entity_poly.type
_entity_poly.pdbx_seq_one_letter_code
_entity_poly.pdbx_strand_id
1 'polypeptide(L)'
;MEKDRAKPSFIPAVEGHALAILSAHLFNWMRFGKVNKDLSNTDVVVHGGKFYAVAETHAAQEFDILTLDAIGEWDINGAWDRPFTAHPKKAPVTGELVIFGMQAFKPFIELGVVSGTYERHYLN
;
A
#
# COMPACT_ATOMS: atom_id res chain seq x y z
N MET A 1 9.26 22.14 -7.67
CA MET A 1 10.41 21.73 -6.81
C MET A 1 10.03 21.97 -5.34
N GLU A 2 10.71 21.39 -4.32
CA GLU A 2 10.29 21.52 -2.89
C GLU A 2 9.99 22.96 -2.45
N LYS A 3 10.74 23.92 -3.01
CA LYS A 3 10.57 25.36 -2.83
C LYS A 3 9.14 25.85 -3.10
N ASP A 4 8.42 25.20 -4.02
CA ASP A 4 7.06 25.58 -4.41
C ASP A 4 5.98 24.93 -3.52
N ARG A 5 6.35 23.90 -2.74
CA ARG A 5 5.40 23.09 -1.95
C ARG A 5 5.36 23.46 -0.46
N ALA A 6 6.30 24.29 0.00
CA ALA A 6 6.49 24.66 1.41
C ALA A 6 6.56 23.48 2.40
N LYS A 7 6.78 22.25 1.90
CA LYS A 7 6.90 21.03 2.69
C LYS A 7 7.94 20.09 2.07
N PRO A 8 8.68 19.32 2.90
CA PRO A 8 9.64 18.35 2.41
C PRO A 8 8.99 17.32 1.49
N SER A 9 9.75 16.81 0.52
CA SER A 9 9.39 15.72 -0.37
C SER A 9 10.41 14.59 -0.28
N PHE A 10 9.99 13.40 -0.69
CA PHE A 10 10.90 12.27 -0.83
C PHE A 10 11.88 12.52 -1.97
N ILE A 11 13.15 12.28 -1.69
CA ILE A 11 14.21 12.25 -2.69
C ILE A 11 14.08 10.93 -3.45
N PRO A 12 14.05 10.94 -4.80
CA PRO A 12 14.03 9.70 -5.59
C PRO A 12 15.24 8.82 -5.26
N ALA A 13 14.99 7.54 -5.00
CA ALA A 13 16.02 6.57 -4.61
C ALA A 13 15.95 5.25 -5.40
N VAL A 14 15.31 5.27 -6.57
CA VAL A 14 15.08 4.07 -7.41
C VAL A 14 16.24 3.84 -8.38
N GLU A 15 16.82 4.91 -8.92
CA GLU A 15 17.84 4.85 -9.96
C GLU A 15 18.96 5.87 -9.71
N GLY A 16 20.16 5.55 -10.19
CA GLY A 16 21.32 6.44 -10.13
C GLY A 16 22.55 5.83 -9.47
N HIS A 17 23.53 6.68 -9.18
CA HIS A 17 24.79 6.27 -8.55
C HIS A 17 24.55 5.73 -7.12
N ALA A 18 25.23 4.64 -6.75
CA ALA A 18 25.02 3.95 -5.47
C ALA A 18 25.10 4.87 -4.24
N LEU A 19 26.11 5.76 -4.18
CA LEU A 19 26.22 6.73 -3.07
C LEU A 19 25.07 7.74 -3.02
N ALA A 20 24.49 8.10 -4.17
CA ALA A 20 23.35 9.02 -4.21
C ALA A 20 22.09 8.31 -3.70
N ILE A 21 21.88 7.05 -4.08
CA ILE A 21 20.77 6.21 -3.56
C ILE A 21 20.89 6.03 -2.05
N LEU A 22 22.07 5.67 -1.53
CA LEU A 22 22.31 5.52 -0.10
C LEU A 22 22.07 6.83 0.66
N SER A 23 22.52 7.95 0.10
CA SER A 23 22.28 9.28 0.68
C SER A 23 20.79 9.62 0.67
N ALA A 24 20.08 9.35 -0.42
CA ALA A 24 18.64 9.57 -0.53
C ALA A 24 17.86 8.75 0.50
N HIS A 25 18.19 7.47 0.69
CA HIS A 25 17.59 6.63 1.72
C HIS A 25 17.82 7.19 3.13
N LEU A 26 19.05 7.59 3.46
CA LEU A 26 19.37 8.20 4.75
C LEU A 26 18.55 9.47 4.98
N PHE A 27 18.52 10.38 4.01
CA PHE A 27 17.78 11.65 4.14
C PHE A 27 16.28 11.44 4.20
N ASN A 28 15.72 10.53 3.40
CA ASN A 28 14.30 10.19 3.46
C ASN A 28 13.93 9.60 4.84
N TRP A 29 14.74 8.68 5.36
CA TRP A 29 14.51 8.10 6.68
C TRP A 29 14.57 9.17 7.79
N MET A 30 15.54 10.06 7.77
CA MET A 30 15.62 11.16 8.76
C MET A 30 14.44 12.14 8.66
N ARG A 31 13.89 12.35 7.46
CA ARG A 31 12.77 13.29 7.23
C ARG A 31 11.40 12.70 7.53
N PHE A 32 11.19 11.42 7.21
CA PHE A 32 9.87 10.80 7.16
C PHE A 32 9.75 9.48 7.93
N GLY A 33 10.85 8.95 8.45
CA GLY A 33 10.89 7.61 9.06
C GLY A 33 10.78 6.45 8.05
N LYS A 34 10.61 6.75 6.75
CA LYS A 34 10.52 5.77 5.64
C LYS A 34 11.60 6.08 4.60
N VAL A 35 12.18 5.04 4.01
CA VAL A 35 13.24 5.18 2.98
C VAL A 35 12.68 5.52 1.60
N ASN A 36 11.45 5.08 1.32
CA ASN A 36 10.73 5.27 0.07
C ASN A 36 9.35 5.85 0.36
N LYS A 37 8.78 6.54 -0.63
CA LYS A 37 7.42 7.06 -0.58
C LYS A 37 6.44 5.96 -0.98
N ASP A 38 5.35 5.87 -0.23
CA ASP A 38 4.18 5.07 -0.56
C ASP A 38 3.39 5.75 -1.69
N LEU A 39 3.30 5.07 -2.84
CA LEU A 39 2.70 5.65 -4.05
C LEU A 39 1.26 5.21 -4.30
N SER A 40 0.86 4.02 -3.85
CA SER A 40 -0.48 3.43 -4.05
C SER A 40 -1.02 3.62 -5.47
N ASN A 41 -0.20 3.32 -6.48
CA ASN A 41 -0.43 3.75 -7.87
C ASN A 41 -0.53 2.61 -8.89
N THR A 42 -0.63 1.35 -8.45
CA THR A 42 -0.59 0.20 -9.36
C THR A 42 -1.98 -0.31 -9.73
N ASP A 43 -2.87 -0.48 -8.75
CA ASP A 43 -4.22 -0.99 -8.99
C ASP A 43 -5.21 -0.46 -7.93
N VAL A 44 -6.51 -0.68 -8.18
CA VAL A 44 -7.61 -0.41 -7.24
C VAL A 44 -8.38 -1.70 -6.97
N VAL A 45 -8.53 -2.04 -5.70
CA VAL A 45 -9.18 -3.28 -5.24
C VAL A 45 -10.41 -2.94 -4.42
N VAL A 46 -11.47 -3.72 -4.61
CA VAL A 46 -12.72 -3.60 -3.83
C VAL A 46 -12.91 -4.86 -2.98
N HIS A 47 -13.00 -4.67 -1.67
CA HIS A 47 -13.20 -5.77 -0.72
C HIS A 47 -13.99 -5.30 0.50
N GLY A 48 -14.89 -6.13 1.03
CA GLY A 48 -15.68 -5.79 2.22
C GLY A 48 -16.49 -4.49 2.12
N GLY A 49 -16.89 -4.08 0.91
CA GLY A 49 -17.62 -2.81 0.68
C GLY A 49 -16.73 -1.55 0.65
N LYS A 50 -15.41 -1.70 0.73
CA LYS A 50 -14.43 -0.60 0.76
C LYS A 50 -13.52 -0.64 -0.47
N PHE A 51 -12.84 0.49 -0.72
CA PHE A 51 -11.98 0.70 -1.88
C PHE A 51 -10.55 0.95 -1.44
N TYR A 52 -9.61 0.30 -2.11
CA TYR A 52 -8.20 0.31 -1.74
C TYR A 52 -7.32 0.58 -2.94
N ALA A 53 -6.43 1.56 -2.83
CA ALA A 53 -5.36 1.80 -3.81
C ALA A 53 -4.12 1.02 -3.36
N VAL A 54 -3.57 0.19 -4.26
CA VAL A 54 -2.54 -0.80 -3.92
C VAL A 54 -1.28 -0.63 -4.76
N ALA A 55 -0.14 -0.93 -4.15
CA ALA A 55 1.14 -1.18 -4.82
C ALA A 55 1.97 -2.16 -3.99
N GLU A 56 2.97 -2.80 -4.60
CA GLU A 56 3.67 -3.97 -4.04
C GLU A 56 4.66 -3.65 -2.89
N THR A 57 4.78 -2.39 -2.48
CA THR A 57 5.85 -1.92 -1.59
C THR A 57 5.42 -1.63 -0.16
N HIS A 58 4.11 -1.56 0.10
CA HIS A 58 3.54 -1.05 1.35
C HIS A 58 2.11 -1.59 1.56
N ALA A 59 1.47 -1.23 2.67
CA ALA A 59 0.09 -1.62 2.93
C ALA A 59 -0.88 -1.00 1.91
N ALA A 60 -2.04 -1.63 1.70
CA ALA A 60 -3.10 -1.08 0.87
C ALA A 60 -3.64 0.22 1.50
N GLN A 61 -3.92 1.25 0.69
CA GLN A 61 -4.46 2.52 1.17
C GLN A 61 -5.97 2.56 0.94
N GLU A 62 -6.77 2.58 2.01
CA GLU A 62 -8.21 2.82 1.93
C GLU A 62 -8.50 4.26 1.51
N PHE A 63 -9.49 4.45 0.64
CA PHE A 63 -9.93 5.77 0.20
C PHE A 63 -11.45 5.81 0.01
N ASP A 64 -12.03 7.00 0.10
CA ASP A 64 -13.44 7.23 -0.18
C ASP A 64 -13.68 7.28 -1.69
N ILE A 65 -14.61 6.47 -2.21
CA ILE A 65 -14.82 6.37 -3.66
C ILE A 65 -15.49 7.60 -4.28
N LEU A 66 -16.19 8.41 -3.49
CA LEU A 66 -16.91 9.59 -3.96
C LEU A 66 -16.01 10.84 -3.90
N THR A 67 -15.24 11.00 -2.83
CA THR A 67 -14.37 12.18 -2.64
C THR A 67 -12.93 11.96 -3.09
N LEU A 68 -12.49 10.69 -3.18
CA LEU A 68 -11.11 10.28 -3.40
C LEU A 68 -10.14 10.67 -2.27
N ASP A 69 -10.67 11.02 -1.10
CA ASP A 69 -9.85 11.30 0.07
C ASP A 69 -9.23 10.00 0.61
N ALA A 70 -7.95 10.08 0.97
CA ALA A 70 -7.25 8.99 1.63
C ALA A 70 -7.77 8.84 3.08
N ILE A 71 -8.21 7.64 3.44
CA ILE A 71 -8.75 7.33 4.78
C ILE A 71 -7.64 6.80 5.70
N GLY A 72 -6.91 5.77 5.29
CA GLY A 72 -5.82 5.18 6.06
C GLY A 72 -5.24 3.92 5.45
N GLU A 73 -4.14 3.42 6.01
CA GLU A 73 -3.58 2.11 5.63
C GLU A 73 -4.52 0.99 6.12
N TRP A 74 -4.75 -0.01 5.29
CA TRP A 74 -5.53 -1.19 5.63
C TRP A 74 -4.65 -2.22 6.34
N ASP A 75 -4.77 -2.27 7.67
CA ASP A 75 -3.97 -3.13 8.55
C ASP A 75 -4.52 -4.56 8.71
N ILE A 76 -5.67 -4.86 8.09
CA ILE A 76 -6.38 -6.14 8.19
C ILE A 76 -6.56 -6.55 9.67
N ASN A 77 -6.98 -5.59 10.51
CA ASN A 77 -7.14 -5.76 11.97
C ASN A 77 -5.83 -6.22 12.66
N GLY A 78 -4.69 -5.80 12.16
CA GLY A 78 -3.36 -6.18 12.65
C GLY A 78 -2.93 -7.61 12.28
N ALA A 79 -3.70 -8.32 11.45
CA ALA A 79 -3.37 -9.69 11.05
C ALA A 79 -2.37 -9.77 9.88
N TRP A 80 -2.01 -8.63 9.28
CA TRP A 80 -1.12 -8.56 8.13
C TRP A 80 0.00 -7.55 8.34
N ASP A 81 1.24 -7.98 8.22
CA ASP A 81 2.46 -7.18 8.47
C ASP A 81 3.41 -7.16 7.25
N ARG A 82 2.87 -7.45 6.06
CA ARG A 82 3.63 -7.49 4.80
C ARG A 82 3.14 -6.41 3.83
N PRO A 83 3.97 -6.00 2.84
CA PRO A 83 3.47 -5.26 1.69
C PRO A 83 2.29 -5.96 1.02
N PHE A 84 1.33 -5.20 0.53
CA PHE A 84 0.13 -5.75 -0.08
C PHE A 84 0.33 -5.91 -1.59
N THR A 85 -0.04 -7.06 -2.15
CA THR A 85 0.06 -7.27 -3.61
C THR A 85 -0.82 -6.28 -4.39
N ALA A 86 -0.30 -5.78 -5.51
CA ALA A 86 -1.11 -5.00 -6.43
C ALA A 86 -2.20 -5.83 -7.14
N HIS A 87 -2.10 -7.17 -7.14
CA HIS A 87 -2.96 -8.04 -7.93
C HIS A 87 -3.61 -9.16 -7.11
N PRO A 88 -4.34 -8.83 -6.03
CA PRO A 88 -5.04 -9.84 -5.26
C PRO A 88 -6.13 -10.52 -6.10
N LYS A 89 -6.54 -11.71 -5.70
CA LYS A 89 -7.56 -12.49 -6.42
C LYS A 89 -8.72 -12.84 -5.51
N LYS A 90 -9.91 -12.41 -5.90
CA LYS A 90 -11.13 -12.77 -5.19
C LYS A 90 -11.58 -14.18 -5.59
N ALA A 91 -11.74 -15.05 -4.60
CA ALA A 91 -12.31 -16.37 -4.77
C ALA A 91 -13.79 -16.26 -5.20
N PRO A 92 -14.20 -16.89 -6.32
CA PRO A 92 -15.53 -16.66 -6.90
C PRO A 92 -16.67 -17.22 -6.05
N VAL A 93 -16.43 -18.26 -5.25
CA VAL A 93 -17.46 -18.94 -4.45
C VAL A 93 -17.60 -18.30 -3.07
N THR A 94 -16.48 -18.12 -2.36
CA THR A 94 -16.48 -17.63 -0.97
C THR A 94 -16.44 -16.11 -0.89
N GLY A 95 -15.99 -15.44 -1.96
CA GLY A 95 -15.75 -14.01 -1.96
C GLY A 95 -14.52 -13.58 -1.16
N GLU A 96 -13.74 -14.52 -0.63
CA GLU A 96 -12.48 -14.25 0.07
C GLU A 96 -11.46 -13.62 -0.89
N LEU A 97 -10.60 -12.76 -0.36
CA LEU A 97 -9.53 -12.15 -1.12
C LEU A 97 -8.21 -12.86 -0.83
N VAL A 98 -7.67 -13.53 -1.83
CA VAL A 98 -6.34 -14.14 -1.78
C VAL A 98 -5.30 -13.07 -2.06
N ILE A 99 -4.38 -12.90 -1.12
CA ILE A 99 -3.32 -11.88 -1.14
C ILE A 99 -1.96 -12.55 -0.97
N PHE A 100 -0.90 -11.83 -1.30
CA PHE A 100 0.45 -12.18 -0.90
C PHE A 100 1.26 -10.91 -0.64
N GLY A 101 2.35 -11.06 0.09
CA GLY A 101 3.30 -10.00 0.37
C GLY A 101 4.72 -10.52 0.27
N MET A 102 5.64 -9.64 -0.14
CA MET A 102 7.05 -9.98 -0.33
C MET A 102 7.94 -9.03 0.45
N GLN A 103 9.08 -9.52 0.93
CA GLN A 103 10.09 -8.72 1.60
C GLN A 103 11.49 -9.30 1.37
N ALA A 104 12.52 -8.50 1.64
CA ALA A 104 13.92 -8.88 1.38
C ALA A 104 14.49 -9.91 2.37
N PHE A 105 13.77 -10.24 3.45
CA PHE A 105 14.21 -11.16 4.50
C PHE A 105 13.20 -12.31 4.69
N LYS A 106 13.62 -13.40 5.35
CA LYS A 106 12.72 -14.54 5.59
C LYS A 106 11.63 -14.20 6.62
N PRO A 107 10.40 -14.70 6.45
CA PRO A 107 9.89 -15.38 5.25
C PRO A 107 9.79 -14.40 4.08
N PHE A 108 10.29 -14.81 2.90
CA PHE A 108 10.43 -13.90 1.74
C PHE A 108 9.08 -13.60 1.08
N ILE A 109 8.17 -14.56 1.12
CA ILE A 109 6.82 -14.46 0.57
C ILE A 109 5.87 -15.08 1.58
N GLU A 110 4.77 -14.40 1.85
CA GLU A 110 3.65 -14.93 2.62
C GLU A 110 2.36 -14.82 1.81
N LEU A 111 1.50 -15.83 1.91
CA LEU A 111 0.14 -15.80 1.38
C LEU A 111 -0.86 -15.52 2.51
N GLY A 112 -1.89 -14.75 2.20
CA GLY A 112 -3.02 -14.49 3.09
C GLY A 112 -4.36 -14.74 2.40
N VAL A 113 -5.38 -15.04 3.19
CA VAL A 113 -6.78 -15.12 2.74
C VAL A 113 -7.60 -14.22 3.65
N VAL A 114 -8.22 -13.20 3.07
CA VAL A 114 -9.03 -12.21 3.80
C VAL A 114 -10.51 -12.53 3.60
N SER A 115 -11.25 -12.62 4.71
CA SER A 115 -12.68 -12.95 4.72
C SER A 115 -13.50 -12.01 3.81
N GLY A 116 -14.47 -12.59 3.09
CA GLY A 116 -15.30 -11.91 2.09
C GLY A 116 -16.57 -11.24 2.61
N THR A 117 -16.71 -10.93 3.90
CA THR A 117 -17.98 -10.40 4.43
C THR A 117 -18.31 -9.03 3.85
N TYR A 118 -19.28 -9.02 2.94
CA TYR A 118 -19.97 -7.84 2.43
C TYR A 118 -21.14 -7.51 3.35
N GLU A 119 -21.07 -6.43 4.13
CA GLU A 119 -22.30 -5.74 4.51
C GLU A 119 -22.80 -5.01 3.27
N ARG A 120 -23.86 -5.55 2.65
CA ARG A 120 -24.53 -4.92 1.51
C ARG A 120 -25.29 -3.69 2.02
N HIS A 121 -24.61 -2.55 2.08
CA HIS A 121 -25.30 -1.27 2.11
C HIS A 121 -25.76 -0.95 0.68
N TYR A 122 -26.98 -1.34 0.36
CA TYR A 122 -27.69 -0.73 -0.75
C TYR A 122 -27.85 0.76 -0.41
N LEU A 123 -27.19 1.62 -1.17
CA LEU A 123 -27.57 3.03 -1.22
C LEU A 123 -28.99 3.08 -1.82
N ASN A 124 -29.94 3.55 -1.01
CA ASN A 124 -31.29 3.92 -1.46
C ASN A 124 -31.25 5.20 -2.29
#